data_AF-Q9FIR2-F1
#
_entry.id   AF-Q9FIR2-F1
#
_cell.length_a   1.000
_cell.length_b   1.000
_cell.length_c   1.000
_cell.angle_alpha   90.00
_cell.angle_beta   90.00
_cell.angle_gamma   90.00
#
_symmetry.space_group_name_H-M   'P 1'
#
loop_
_entity.id
_entity.type
_entity.pdbx_description
1 polymer ?
#
loop_
_entity_poly.entity_id
_entity_poly.type
_entity_poly.pdbx_seq_one_letter_code
_entity_poly.pdbx_strand_id
1 'polypeptide(L)'
;MFAPTSVKQVKFYDDDVRYWQLWRNRSAAAESPSAVNHLTSAFTSPAPSTKGRHFLVICCENKAIFLDLVTMRGRDVPKQELDNKSLLCMEFLSRSSGGDGPLVAFGSTDGVIRVLSMITWKLARRYTGGHKGSIYCLMNFMASSGEVTTYSLYMPSLLL
;
A
#
# COMPACT_ATOMS: atom_id res chain seq x y z
N MET A 1 -25.24 6.52 -9.08
CA MET A 1 -24.56 7.63 -9.78
C MET A 1 -23.41 8.09 -8.90
N PHE A 2 -22.16 7.95 -9.34
CA PHE A 2 -21.00 8.36 -8.54
C PHE A 2 -20.95 9.91 -8.51
N ALA A 3 -20.96 10.51 -7.32
CA ALA A 3 -20.61 11.93 -7.22
C ALA A 3 -19.15 12.10 -7.72
N PRO A 4 -18.86 13.06 -8.60
CA PRO A 4 -17.52 13.23 -9.15
C PRO A 4 -16.58 13.72 -8.03
N THR A 5 -15.78 12.83 -7.49
CA THR A 5 -14.65 13.14 -6.61
C THR A 5 -13.38 13.15 -7.44
N SER A 6 -12.50 14.15 -7.28
CA SER A 6 -11.22 14.23 -8.00
C SER A 6 -10.41 12.94 -7.78
N VAL A 7 -10.10 12.23 -8.87
CA VAL A 7 -9.19 11.08 -8.85
C VAL A 7 -7.76 11.60 -8.72
N LYS A 8 -7.01 11.09 -7.74
CA LYS A 8 -5.60 11.45 -7.51
C LYS A 8 -4.65 10.39 -8.05
N GLN A 9 -5.01 9.12 -7.94
CA GLN A 9 -4.18 8.02 -8.42
C GLN A 9 -5.00 6.77 -8.72
N VAL A 10 -4.54 5.97 -9.68
CA VAL A 10 -5.10 4.65 -10.00
C VAL A 10 -3.93 3.65 -10.04
N LYS A 11 -4.08 2.49 -9.41
CA LYS A 11 -3.08 1.42 -9.42
C LYS A 11 -3.73 0.05 -9.51
N PHE A 12 -3.03 -0.85 -10.19
CA PHE A 12 -3.41 -2.25 -10.32
C PHE A 12 -2.67 -3.08 -9.27
N TYR A 13 -3.43 -3.87 -8.50
CA TYR A 13 -2.90 -4.89 -7.61
C TYR A 13 -3.08 -6.25 -8.27
N ASP A 14 -2.01 -7.03 -8.25
CA ASP A 14 -1.97 -8.40 -8.74
C ASP A 14 -1.13 -9.22 -7.76
N ASP A 15 -1.74 -10.25 -7.18
CA ASP A 15 -1.08 -11.07 -6.16
C ASP A 15 0.13 -11.82 -6.73
N ASP A 16 0.06 -12.30 -7.96
CA ASP A 16 1.13 -13.06 -8.60
C ASP A 16 2.31 -12.16 -8.96
N VAL A 17 2.05 -10.97 -9.50
CA VAL A 17 3.11 -9.97 -9.75
C VAL A 17 3.81 -9.60 -8.44
N ARG A 18 3.05 -9.38 -7.36
CA ARG A 18 3.61 -9.00 -6.05
C ARG A 18 4.43 -10.13 -5.44
N TYR A 19 3.98 -11.36 -5.57
CA TYR A 19 4.71 -12.56 -5.18
C TYR A 19 6.07 -12.63 -5.88
N TRP A 20 6.09 -12.51 -7.22
CA TRP A 20 7.33 -12.62 -8.00
C TRP A 20 8.28 -11.45 -7.77
N GLN A 21 7.74 -10.23 -7.58
CA GLN A 21 8.53 -9.08 -7.18
C GLN A 21 9.21 -9.32 -5.83
N LEU A 22 8.46 -9.78 -4.82
CA LEU A 22 9.01 -10.07 -3.49
C LEU A 22 10.07 -11.18 -3.53
N TRP A 23 9.82 -12.24 -4.32
CA TRP A 23 10.79 -13.32 -4.50
C TRP A 23 12.10 -12.79 -5.09
N ARG A 24 12.05 -12.08 -6.23
CA ARG A 24 13.23 -11.49 -6.87
C ARG A 24 13.99 -10.56 -5.92
N ASN A 25 13.24 -9.76 -5.16
CA ASN A 25 13.76 -8.80 -4.21
C ASN A 25 14.58 -9.47 -3.09
N ARG A 26 14.07 -10.55 -2.51
CA ARG A 26 14.78 -11.33 -1.47
C ARG A 26 15.97 -12.10 -2.04
N SER A 27 15.84 -12.68 -3.23
CA SER A 27 16.95 -13.39 -3.88
C SER A 27 18.14 -12.44 -4.09
N ALA A 28 17.89 -11.22 -4.59
CA ALA A 28 18.93 -10.20 -4.74
C ALA A 28 19.56 -9.79 -3.40
N ALA A 29 18.77 -9.70 -2.32
CA ALA A 29 19.29 -9.38 -1.00
C ALA A 29 20.13 -10.50 -0.37
N ALA A 30 19.79 -11.77 -0.64
CA ALA A 30 20.55 -12.92 -0.16
C ALA A 30 21.96 -13.00 -0.79
N GLU A 31 22.14 -12.46 -1.99
CA GLU A 31 23.44 -12.34 -2.66
C GLU A 31 24.28 -11.16 -2.14
N SER A 32 23.74 -10.31 -1.27
CA SER A 32 24.47 -9.16 -0.71
C SER A 32 25.57 -9.61 0.25
N PRO A 33 26.79 -9.02 0.20
CA PRO A 33 27.87 -9.30 1.15
C PRO A 33 27.48 -9.11 2.63
N SER A 34 26.45 -8.31 2.91
CA SER A 34 25.90 -8.08 4.25
C SER A 34 24.96 -9.21 4.75
N ALA A 35 24.67 -10.22 3.94
CA ALA A 35 23.67 -11.26 4.23
C ALA A 35 24.14 -12.33 5.24
N VAL A 36 25.41 -12.33 5.64
CA VAL A 36 26.04 -13.40 6.45
C VAL A 36 25.38 -13.61 7.83
N ASN A 37 24.57 -12.66 8.32
CA ASN A 37 23.95 -12.73 9.66
C ASN A 37 22.41 -12.70 9.69
N HIS A 38 21.69 -12.66 8.56
CA HIS A 38 20.23 -12.56 8.57
C HIS A 38 19.54 -13.92 8.36
N LEU A 39 18.99 -14.44 9.46
CA LEU A 39 18.13 -15.62 9.56
C LEU A 39 17.18 -15.78 8.36
N THR A 40 17.16 -16.99 7.81
CA THR A 40 16.30 -17.47 6.73
C THR A 40 14.81 -17.34 7.10
N SER A 41 14.20 -16.19 6.82
CA SER A 41 12.75 -16.01 6.87
C SER A 41 12.11 -16.88 5.79
N ALA A 42 11.52 -18.00 6.21
CA ALA A 42 10.85 -18.96 5.34
C ALA A 42 9.83 -18.27 4.41
N PHE A 43 9.92 -18.60 3.13
CA PHE A 43 9.07 -18.08 2.08
C PHE A 43 7.70 -18.76 2.20
N THR A 44 6.71 -18.07 2.77
CA THR A 44 5.35 -18.60 2.88
C THR A 44 4.56 -18.24 1.63
N SER A 45 3.92 -19.23 1.01
CA SER A 45 2.92 -19.05 -0.04
C SER A 45 1.91 -17.94 0.32
N PRO A 46 1.29 -17.27 -0.67
CA PRO A 46 0.17 -16.37 -0.43
C PRO A 46 -0.82 -17.00 0.53
N ALA A 47 -1.37 -16.20 1.45
CA ALA A 47 -2.48 -16.70 2.25
C ALA A 47 -3.57 -17.19 1.29
N PRO A 48 -4.23 -18.34 1.55
CA PRO A 48 -5.21 -18.91 0.63
C PRO A 48 -6.29 -17.91 0.20
N SER A 49 -6.58 -16.92 1.03
CA SER A 49 -7.58 -15.88 0.79
C SER A 49 -7.18 -14.83 -0.25
N THR A 50 -5.91 -14.74 -0.64
CA THR A 50 -5.36 -13.67 -1.52
C THR A 50 -4.94 -14.18 -2.89
N LYS A 51 -4.76 -15.50 -3.03
CA LYS A 51 -4.33 -16.15 -4.27
C LYS A 51 -5.31 -15.86 -5.40
N GLY A 52 -4.82 -15.29 -6.50
CA GLY A 52 -5.62 -14.94 -7.68
C GLY A 52 -6.51 -13.71 -7.51
N ARG A 53 -6.26 -12.85 -6.50
CA ARG A 53 -6.98 -11.57 -6.39
C ARG A 53 -6.31 -10.50 -7.25
N HIS A 54 -7.14 -9.87 -8.08
CA HIS A 54 -6.75 -8.74 -8.92
C HIS A 54 -7.67 -7.56 -8.61
N PHE A 55 -7.08 -6.42 -8.25
CA PHE A 55 -7.85 -5.22 -7.95
C PHE A 55 -7.38 -4.05 -8.78
N LEU A 56 -8.32 -3.25 -9.26
CA LEU A 56 -8.08 -1.86 -9.59
C LEU A 56 -8.43 -1.02 -8.36
N VAL A 57 -7.43 -0.34 -7.79
CA VAL A 57 -7.65 0.58 -6.67
C VAL A 57 -7.55 2.01 -7.18
N ILE A 58 -8.53 2.83 -6.79
CA ILE A 58 -8.65 4.23 -7.19
C ILE A 58 -8.62 5.07 -5.91
N CYS A 59 -7.59 5.90 -5.81
CA CYS A 59 -7.46 6.90 -4.76
C CYS A 59 -8.16 8.19 -5.23
N CYS A 60 -9.30 8.50 -4.64
CA CYS A 60 -9.99 9.77 -4.85
C CYS A 60 -9.81 10.66 -3.63
N GLU A 61 -10.02 11.96 -3.82
CA GLU A 61 -9.91 12.94 -2.75
C GLU A 61 -10.78 12.60 -1.53
N ASN A 62 -12.00 12.10 -1.74
CA ASN A 62 -12.97 11.86 -0.67
C ASN A 62 -13.34 10.39 -0.45
N LYS A 63 -12.67 9.45 -1.12
CA LYS A 63 -12.90 8.01 -0.95
C LYS A 63 -11.80 7.20 -1.61
N ALA A 64 -11.66 5.95 -1.20
CA ALA A 64 -10.96 4.94 -1.99
C ALA A 64 -12.01 4.03 -2.65
N ILE A 65 -11.74 3.58 -3.87
CA ILE A 65 -12.57 2.60 -4.57
C ILE A 65 -11.72 1.37 -4.84
N PHE A 66 -12.28 0.20 -4.56
CA PHE A 66 -11.67 -1.09 -4.81
C PHE A 66 -12.56 -1.85 -5.77
N LEU A 67 -12.11 -2.02 -7.00
CA LEU A 67 -12.78 -2.86 -8.00
C LEU A 67 -12.06 -4.20 -8.04
N ASP A 68 -12.74 -5.24 -7.58
CA ASP A 68 -12.34 -6.62 -7.80
C ASP A 68 -12.54 -6.95 -9.29
N LEU A 69 -11.46 -7.25 -9.98
CA LEU A 69 -11.46 -7.49 -11.43
C LEU A 69 -11.83 -8.94 -11.78
N VAL A 70 -11.82 -9.84 -10.81
CA VAL A 70 -12.30 -11.22 -11.01
C VAL A 70 -13.81 -11.24 -10.94
N THR A 71 -14.38 -10.61 -9.91
CA THR A 71 -15.83 -10.59 -9.70
C THR A 71 -16.54 -9.41 -10.38
N MET A 72 -15.77 -8.44 -10.90
CA MET A 72 -16.25 -7.17 -11.47
C MET A 72 -17.09 -6.34 -10.48
N ARG A 73 -16.84 -6.50 -9.18
CA ARG A 73 -17.57 -5.79 -8.11
C ARG A 73 -16.73 -4.67 -7.52
N GLY A 74 -17.33 -3.48 -7.44
CA GLY A 74 -16.75 -2.30 -6.81
C GLY A 74 -17.18 -2.16 -5.35
N ARG A 75 -16.26 -1.73 -4.49
CA ARG A 75 -16.53 -1.25 -3.15
C ARG A 75 -15.93 0.13 -2.93
N ASP A 76 -16.74 1.04 -2.40
CA ASP A 76 -16.30 2.35 -1.93
C ASP A 76 -15.93 2.28 -0.44
N VAL A 77 -14.83 2.94 -0.09
CA VAL A 77 -14.45 3.27 1.29
C VAL A 77 -14.57 4.79 1.45
N PRO A 78 -15.64 5.29 2.11
CA PRO A 78 -15.93 6.71 2.18
C PRO A 78 -14.92 7.45 3.07
N LYS A 79 -14.79 8.77 2.86
CA LYS A 79 -13.93 9.67 3.66
C LYS A 79 -14.08 9.49 5.17
N GLN A 80 -15.27 9.16 5.63
CA GLN A 80 -15.60 8.94 7.04
C GLN A 80 -14.80 7.80 7.66
N GLU A 81 -14.59 6.72 6.90
CA GLU A 81 -13.74 5.59 7.31
C GLU A 81 -12.24 5.94 7.25
N LEU A 82 -11.91 7.12 6.72
CA LEU A 82 -10.57 7.67 6.51
C LEU A 82 -10.35 8.95 7.33
N ASP A 83 -10.98 9.02 8.51
CA ASP A 83 -10.91 10.14 9.46
C ASP A 83 -11.33 11.49 8.88
N ASN A 84 -12.20 11.48 7.88
CA ASN A 84 -12.63 12.65 7.11
C ASN A 84 -11.47 13.42 6.47
N LYS A 85 -10.37 12.74 6.12
CA LYS A 85 -9.20 13.36 5.48
C LYS A 85 -9.15 13.10 3.99
N SER A 86 -8.61 14.08 3.27
CA SER A 86 -8.48 13.99 1.82
C SER A 86 -7.26 13.13 1.47
N LEU A 87 -7.45 12.16 0.57
CA LEU A 87 -6.37 11.32 0.07
C LEU A 87 -5.66 12.00 -1.10
N LEU A 88 -4.35 11.75 -1.22
CA LEU A 88 -3.50 12.36 -2.25
C LEU A 88 -2.71 11.32 -3.05
N CYS A 89 -2.31 10.23 -2.43
CA CYS A 89 -1.54 9.17 -3.07
C CYS A 89 -1.77 7.82 -2.38
N MET A 90 -1.34 6.75 -3.03
CA MET A 90 -1.39 5.41 -2.47
C MET A 90 -0.21 4.54 -2.93
N GLU A 91 0.10 3.52 -2.13
CA GLU A 91 1.07 2.48 -2.48
C GLU A 91 0.67 1.14 -1.83
N PHE A 92 0.80 0.05 -2.58
CA PHE A 92 0.52 -1.29 -2.06
C PHE A 92 1.66 -1.76 -1.18
N LEU A 93 1.38 -2.24 0.02
CA LEU A 93 2.42 -2.74 0.91
C LEU A 93 2.73 -4.19 0.58
N SER A 94 4.02 -4.52 0.56
CA SER A 94 4.49 -5.91 0.61
C SER A 94 4.06 -6.59 1.90
N ARG A 95 3.73 -7.88 1.84
CA ARG A 95 3.36 -8.68 3.00
C ARG A 95 4.41 -8.56 4.11
N SER A 96 4.02 -8.00 5.26
CA SER A 96 4.73 -8.23 6.51
C SER A 96 4.41 -9.63 7.02
N SER A 97 5.36 -10.27 7.70
CA SER A 97 5.28 -11.62 8.28
C SER A 97 4.06 -11.90 9.18
N GLY A 98 3.27 -10.88 9.55
CA GLY A 98 2.12 -10.95 10.46
C GLY A 98 0.76 -11.35 9.87
N GLY A 99 0.65 -11.80 8.62
CA GLY A 99 -0.59 -12.41 8.12
C GLY A 99 -1.78 -11.48 7.80
N ASP A 100 -1.60 -10.15 7.86
CA ASP A 100 -2.65 -9.14 7.62
C ASP A 100 -3.27 -9.12 6.20
N GLY A 101 -2.80 -9.98 5.29
CA GLY A 101 -3.21 -9.99 3.88
C GLY A 101 -2.66 -8.80 3.08
N PRO A 102 -3.12 -8.59 1.84
CA PRO A 102 -2.73 -7.44 1.03
C PRO A 102 -3.22 -6.14 1.67
N LEU A 103 -2.30 -5.20 1.82
CA LEU A 103 -2.56 -3.89 2.39
C LEU A 103 -2.27 -2.81 1.36
N VAL A 104 -2.99 -1.70 1.47
CA VAL A 104 -2.71 -0.48 0.72
C VAL A 104 -2.56 0.68 1.70
N ALA A 105 -1.50 1.45 1.55
CA ALA A 105 -1.27 2.69 2.26
C ALA A 105 -1.80 3.87 1.44
N PHE A 106 -2.43 4.83 2.11
CA PHE A 106 -2.88 6.09 1.53
C PHE A 106 -2.23 7.27 2.26
N GLY A 107 -1.62 8.16 1.48
CA GLY A 107 -1.12 9.45 1.96
C GLY A 107 -2.24 10.47 1.96
N SER A 108 -2.34 11.24 3.05
CA SER A 108 -3.42 12.20 3.28
C SER A 108 -2.90 13.62 3.47
N THR A 109 -3.80 14.61 3.45
CA THR A 109 -3.47 16.03 3.65
C THR A 109 -3.02 16.39 5.06
N ASP A 110 -3.25 15.53 6.05
CA ASP A 110 -2.92 15.76 7.46
C ASP A 110 -1.57 15.16 7.89
N GLY A 111 -0.77 14.65 6.95
CA GLY A 111 0.52 14.02 7.26
C GLY A 111 0.41 12.62 7.86
N VAL A 112 -0.80 12.04 7.89
CA VAL A 112 -1.03 10.68 8.37
C VAL A 112 -1.08 9.71 7.19
N ILE A 113 -0.39 8.59 7.31
CA ILE A 113 -0.51 7.45 6.38
C ILE A 113 -1.55 6.49 6.96
N ARG A 114 -2.58 6.20 6.17
CA ARG A 114 -3.67 5.29 6.54
C ARG A 114 -3.54 3.99 5.77
N VAL A 115 -3.48 2.86 6.47
CA VAL A 115 -3.31 1.55 5.85
C VAL A 115 -4.61 0.78 5.93
N LEU A 116 -5.19 0.44 4.79
CA LEU A 116 -6.38 -0.42 4.71
C LEU A 116 -5.99 -1.85 4.34
N SER A 117 -6.74 -2.81 4.88
CA SER A 117 -6.75 -4.17 4.32
C SER A 117 -7.56 -4.20 3.04
N MET A 118 -7.04 -4.83 1.99
CA MET A 118 -7.74 -4.97 0.71
C MET A 118 -8.79 -6.09 0.73
N ILE A 119 -8.89 -6.84 1.83
CA ILE A 119 -9.85 -7.95 2.00
C ILE A 119 -11.07 -7.50 2.79
N THR A 120 -10.85 -6.72 3.85
CA THR A 120 -11.91 -6.25 4.76
C THR A 120 -12.26 -4.78 4.53
N TRP A 121 -11.38 -4.04 3.84
CA TRP A 121 -11.46 -2.60 3.60
C TRP A 121 -11.53 -1.77 4.88
N LYS A 122 -11.14 -2.37 5.99
CA LYS A 122 -11.02 -1.70 7.28
C LYS A 122 -9.61 -1.16 7.44
N LEU A 123 -9.51 -0.09 8.21
CA LEU A 123 -8.24 0.47 8.60
C LEU A 123 -7.49 -0.52 9.50
N ALA A 124 -6.33 -0.96 9.02
CA ALA A 124 -5.42 -1.84 9.72
C ALA A 124 -4.48 -1.03 10.62
N ARG A 125 -3.90 0.07 10.10
CA ARG A 125 -2.88 0.87 10.82
C ARG A 125 -2.91 2.35 10.45
N ARG A 126 -2.40 3.18 11.34
CA ARG A 126 -2.07 4.60 11.09
C ARG A 126 -0.61 4.84 11.41
N TYR A 127 0.13 5.47 10.50
CA TYR A 127 1.45 6.02 10.80
C TYR A 127 1.35 7.53 10.96
N THR A 128 1.74 8.02 12.14
CA THR A 128 1.64 9.42 12.56
C THR A 128 3.01 9.92 13.04
N GLY A 129 3.17 11.23 13.21
CA GLY A 129 4.40 11.84 13.77
C GLY A 129 5.57 11.98 12.79
N GLY A 130 5.58 11.24 11.67
CA GLY A 130 6.62 11.36 10.64
C GLY A 130 6.51 12.59 9.75
N HIS A 131 5.29 13.13 9.56
CA HIS A 131 5.03 14.26 8.67
C HIS A 131 4.10 15.28 9.32
N LYS A 132 4.37 16.57 9.12
CA LYS A 132 3.57 17.69 9.66
C LYS A 132 2.51 18.21 8.67
N GLY A 133 2.46 17.68 7.44
CA GLY A 133 1.52 18.12 6.41
C GLY A 133 1.39 17.09 5.28
N SER A 134 0.71 17.49 4.21
CA SER A 134 0.30 16.64 3.08
C SER A 134 1.36 15.67 2.56
N ILE A 135 0.98 14.41 2.40
CA ILE A 135 1.80 13.37 1.78
C ILE A 135 1.39 13.21 0.31
N TYR A 136 2.21 13.71 -0.61
CA TYR A 136 1.92 13.72 -2.04
C TYR A 136 2.38 12.47 -2.78
N CYS A 137 3.34 11.74 -2.21
CA CYS A 137 3.84 10.52 -2.80
C CYS A 137 4.19 9.47 -1.74
N LEU A 138 3.84 8.22 -2.04
CA LEU A 138 4.26 7.03 -1.32
C LEU A 138 5.01 6.13 -2.28
N MET A 139 6.10 5.56 -1.81
CA MET A 139 6.92 4.65 -2.60
C MET A 139 7.48 3.53 -1.74
N ASN A 140 7.60 2.35 -2.33
CA ASN A 140 8.26 1.22 -1.68
C ASN A 140 9.69 1.11 -2.17
N PHE A 141 10.61 0.88 -1.23
CA PHE A 141 11.99 0.57 -1.51
C PHE A 141 12.36 -0.76 -0.86
N MET A 142 13.24 -1.52 -1.52
CA MET A 142 13.89 -2.64 -0.87
C MET A 142 14.99 -2.13 0.05
N ALA A 143 14.96 -2.54 1.30
CA ALA A 143 16.11 -2.46 2.18
C ALA A 143 17.14 -3.54 1.78
N SER A 144 18.41 -3.34 2.15
CA SER A 144 19.49 -4.31 1.94
C SER A 144 19.24 -5.65 2.65
N SER A 145 18.35 -5.68 3.65
CA SER A 145 17.85 -6.90 4.29
C SER A 145 16.89 -7.71 3.42
N GLY A 146 16.49 -7.21 2.24
CA GLY A 146 15.48 -7.81 1.38
C GLY A 146 14.05 -7.55 1.86
N GLU A 147 13.88 -6.81 2.96
CA GLU A 147 12.57 -6.31 3.40
C GLU A 147 12.17 -5.09 2.58
N VAL A 148 10.89 -4.99 2.25
CA VAL A 148 10.37 -3.82 1.55
C VAL A 148 9.86 -2.82 2.60
N THR A 149 10.44 -1.62 2.57
CA THR A 149 10.10 -0.51 3.45
C THR A 149 9.36 0.55 2.64
N THR A 150 8.26 1.06 3.19
CA THR A 150 7.50 2.15 2.57
C THR A 150 8.02 3.49 3.08
N TYR A 151 8.35 4.37 2.13
CA TYR A 151 8.75 5.75 2.38
C TYR A 151 7.69 6.70 1.83
N SER A 152 7.64 7.90 2.38
CA SER A 152 6.74 8.95 1.93
C SER A 152 7.51 10.23 1.66
N LEU A 153 7.14 10.92 0.58
CA LEU A 153 7.71 12.22 0.24
C LEU A 153 6.73 13.32 0.66
N TYR A 154 7.25 14.23 1.47
CA TYR A 154 6.62 15.50 1.78
C TYR A 154 7.11 16.53 0.76
N MET A 155 6.19 17.25 0.11
CA MET A 155 6.53 18.51 -0.53
C MET A 155 6.12 19.61 0.46
N PRO A 156 7.06 20.23 1.18
CA PRO A 156 6.78 21.53 1.77
C PRO A 156 6.38 22.44 0.62
N SER A 157 5.33 23.24 0.81
CA SER A 157 4.95 24.28 -0.12
C SER A 157 6.22 24.95 -0.67
N LEU A 158 6.50 24.81 -1.96
CA LEU A 158 7.47 25.68 -2.61
C LEU A 158 6.91 27.09 -2.42
N LEU A 159 7.54 27.85 -1.53
CA LEU A 159 7.51 29.31 -1.61
C LEU A 159 8.24 29.64 -2.92
N LEU A 160 7.46 29.88 -3.97
CA LEU A 160 7.82 30.72 -5.10
C LEU A 160 6.86 31.90 -5.09
#